data_AF-A0A6B1GRU9-F1
#
_entry.id   AF-A0A6B1GRU9-F1
#
_cell.length_a   1.000
_cell.length_b   1.000
_cell.length_c   1.000
_cell.angle_alpha   90.00
_cell.angle_beta   90.00
_cell.angle_gamma   90.00
#
_symmetry.space_group_name_H-M   'P 1'
#
loop_
_entity.id
_entity.type
_entity.pdbx_description
1 polymer ?
#
loop_
_entity_poly.entity_id
_entity_poly.type
_entity_poly.pdbx_seq_one_letter_code
_entity_poly.pdbx_strand_id
1 'polypeptide(L)'
;MQLRLALLILSLAFVATAILAAPPANNPADPSTVTWAEHIAPILHENCVSCHRPGQTAPMSLLTYDETRPWAKSIRRVTSERTMPPWFANPEHGEFVEDPSLTDAEIETLNNWVAAGAPAGDLSQAPEPPTFDSHWKLGEPDVIYTAPEFHVSDDIEDHYEWLQVDNPVDEERWIRAIEIHPGFVEAVHHQLTYLAPPDATIAGVRSTTGTLDLTFVGGWGPGVAPLQFAEGHGMRMPPNSTLFFQMHYHKTPGPGTGGTDQTTMGLYFHDEKPENVVETRWLVDPTLNIPAGESDYHSWSSYTTEHEAVLFDFTPHMHLRGKSMTFTAEYPDGRKEVLLDVPNYDFNWQLTYTTTAPRV
;
A
#
# COMPACT_ATOMS: atom_id res chain seq x y z
N MET A 1 5.61 -45.81 -72.36
CA MET A 1 6.60 -46.68 -71.70
C MET A 1 7.35 -45.84 -70.67
N GLN A 2 7.34 -46.31 -69.41
CA GLN A 2 8.02 -45.81 -68.21
C GLN A 2 7.34 -44.74 -67.33
N LEU A 3 6.99 -45.24 -66.14
CA LEU A 3 6.43 -44.63 -64.92
C LEU A 3 7.33 -43.55 -64.29
N ARG A 4 6.71 -42.56 -63.61
CA ARG A 4 7.22 -41.87 -62.41
C ARG A 4 6.00 -41.45 -61.55
N LEU A 5 5.50 -42.29 -60.64
CA LEU A 5 5.80 -42.37 -59.20
C LEU A 5 5.78 -41.02 -58.47
N ALA A 6 4.70 -40.80 -57.72
CA ALA A 6 4.51 -39.70 -56.77
C ALA A 6 5.20 -40.03 -55.43
N LEU A 7 5.98 -39.10 -54.90
CA LEU A 7 6.47 -39.14 -53.52
C LEU A 7 5.60 -38.19 -52.68
N LEU A 8 4.86 -38.73 -51.72
CA LEU A 8 4.34 -37.99 -50.57
C LEU A 8 5.50 -37.72 -49.62
N ILE A 9 5.75 -36.44 -49.32
CA ILE A 9 6.67 -36.03 -48.26
C ILE A 9 5.86 -35.96 -46.96
N LEU A 10 6.20 -36.83 -46.01
CA LEU A 10 5.70 -36.81 -44.64
C LEU A 10 6.58 -35.84 -43.83
N SER A 11 6.11 -34.62 -43.59
CA SER A 11 6.75 -33.66 -42.68
C SER A 11 6.24 -33.89 -41.26
N LEU A 12 7.07 -34.48 -40.39
CA LEU A 12 6.87 -34.52 -38.94
C LEU A 12 6.96 -33.09 -38.39
N ALA A 13 5.87 -32.58 -37.82
CA ALA A 13 5.89 -31.40 -36.96
C ALA A 13 6.23 -31.83 -35.53
N PHE A 14 7.40 -31.41 -35.04
CA PHE A 14 7.78 -31.52 -33.63
C PHE A 14 7.07 -30.38 -32.88
N VAL A 15 6.00 -30.70 -32.16
CA VAL A 15 5.38 -29.77 -31.22
C VAL A 15 6.15 -29.92 -29.90
N ALA A 16 7.01 -28.95 -29.58
CA ALA A 16 7.62 -28.83 -28.27
C ALA A 16 6.58 -28.24 -27.31
N THR A 17 5.93 -29.09 -26.52
CA THR A 17 5.14 -28.68 -25.37
C THR A 17 6.08 -28.20 -24.27
N ALA A 18 6.21 -26.89 -24.12
CA ALA A 18 6.76 -26.30 -22.91
C ALA A 18 5.76 -26.55 -21.77
N ILE A 19 6.08 -27.51 -20.90
CA ILE A 19 5.40 -27.66 -19.61
C ILE A 19 5.84 -26.45 -18.78
N LEU A 20 4.96 -25.45 -18.63
CA LEU A 20 5.10 -24.49 -17.54
C LEU A 20 4.99 -25.31 -16.24
N ALA A 21 6.11 -25.52 -15.56
CA ALA A 21 6.09 -26.03 -14.20
C ALA A 21 5.37 -25.00 -13.33
N ALA A 22 4.27 -25.41 -12.71
CA ALA A 22 3.69 -24.65 -11.62
C ALA A 22 4.77 -24.46 -10.53
N PRO A 23 4.81 -23.32 -9.82
CA PRO A 23 5.71 -23.15 -8.68
C PRO A 23 5.49 -24.31 -7.69
N PRO A 24 6.55 -24.83 -7.05
CA PRO A 24 6.43 -25.93 -6.10
C PRO A 24 5.44 -25.52 -5.00
N ALA A 25 4.51 -26.41 -4.68
CA ALA A 25 3.67 -26.25 -3.50
C ALA A 25 4.59 -26.14 -2.27
N ASN A 26 4.48 -25.03 -1.52
CA ASN A 26 5.18 -24.78 -0.26
C ASN A 26 4.74 -25.82 0.80
N ASN A 27 5.33 -27.01 0.74
CA ASN A 27 5.26 -27.93 1.87
C ASN A 27 6.16 -27.40 2.99
N PRO A 28 5.70 -27.36 4.25
CA PRO A 28 6.53 -26.94 5.37
C PRO A 28 7.77 -27.83 5.45
N ALA A 29 8.95 -27.20 5.46
CA ALA A 29 10.22 -27.90 5.57
C ALA A 29 10.32 -28.64 6.92
N ASP A 30 11.09 -29.74 6.95
CA ASP A 30 11.32 -30.50 8.18
C ASP A 30 11.85 -29.55 9.27
N PRO A 31 11.21 -29.45 10.45
CA PRO A 31 11.58 -28.52 11.52
C PRO A 31 13.06 -28.59 11.92
N SER A 32 13.71 -29.74 11.73
CA SER A 32 15.14 -29.95 12.02
C SER A 32 16.10 -29.40 10.96
N THR A 33 15.58 -28.93 9.83
CA THR A 33 16.35 -28.50 8.65
C THR A 33 16.09 -27.06 8.22
N VAL A 34 15.13 -26.36 8.85
CA VAL A 34 14.80 -24.97 8.50
C VAL A 34 15.95 -24.04 8.86
N THR A 35 16.50 -23.34 7.87
CA THR A 35 17.60 -22.38 8.03
C THR A 35 17.22 -21.00 7.54
N TRP A 36 17.93 -19.98 8.02
CA TRP A 36 17.66 -18.62 7.56
C TRP A 36 17.94 -18.46 6.07
N ALA A 37 19.10 -18.91 5.61
CA ALA A 37 19.55 -18.74 4.22
C ALA A 37 18.56 -19.33 3.20
N GLU A 38 18.12 -20.56 3.41
CA GLU A 38 17.33 -21.28 2.41
C GLU A 38 15.82 -21.01 2.55
N HIS A 39 15.32 -20.79 3.77
CA HIS A 39 13.88 -20.80 4.03
C HIS A 39 13.32 -19.47 4.55
N ILE A 40 14.08 -18.71 5.33
CA ILE A 40 13.57 -17.48 5.97
C ILE A 40 13.87 -16.25 5.14
N ALA A 41 15.06 -16.15 4.58
CA ALA A 41 15.46 -15.00 3.77
C ALA A 41 14.49 -14.74 2.61
N PRO A 42 14.03 -15.75 1.83
CA PRO A 42 13.01 -15.52 0.80
C PRO A 42 11.72 -14.90 1.35
N ILE A 43 11.18 -15.47 2.44
CA ILE A 43 9.93 -14.99 3.06
C ILE A 43 10.07 -13.52 3.51
N LEU A 44 11.20 -13.18 4.17
CA LEU A 44 11.44 -11.83 4.66
C LEU A 44 11.71 -10.84 3.53
N HIS A 45 12.47 -11.24 2.51
CA HIS A 45 12.80 -10.38 1.38
C HIS A 45 11.56 -10.01 0.56
N GLU A 46 10.63 -10.95 0.40
CA GLU A 46 9.36 -10.75 -0.31
C GLU A 46 8.37 -9.92 0.52
N ASN A 47 8.14 -10.28 1.79
CA ASN A 47 7.00 -9.77 2.55
C ASN A 47 7.35 -8.69 3.60
N CYS A 48 8.63 -8.53 3.95
CA CYS A 48 9.01 -7.70 5.11
C CYS A 48 10.01 -6.59 4.77
N VAL A 49 10.96 -6.83 3.86
CA VAL A 49 12.09 -5.93 3.60
C VAL A 49 11.67 -4.62 2.93
N SER A 50 10.47 -4.54 2.35
CA SER A 50 9.90 -3.27 1.87
C SER A 50 9.89 -2.19 2.97
N CYS A 51 9.59 -2.57 4.20
CA CYS A 51 9.61 -1.71 5.39
C CYS A 51 10.84 -1.96 6.28
N HIS A 52 11.32 -3.21 6.36
CA HIS A 52 12.43 -3.64 7.21
C HIS A 52 13.80 -3.55 6.53
N ARG A 53 14.16 -2.33 6.12
CA ARG A 53 15.47 -2.00 5.56
C ARG A 53 15.92 -0.60 5.97
N PRO A 54 17.23 -0.28 5.87
CA PRO A 54 17.72 1.04 6.22
C PRO A 54 16.97 2.17 5.50
N GLY A 55 16.63 3.23 6.25
CA GLY A 55 15.95 4.41 5.72
C GLY A 55 14.46 4.21 5.40
N GLN A 56 13.82 3.16 5.93
CA GLN A 56 12.38 2.93 5.83
C GLN A 56 11.75 2.90 7.23
N THR A 57 10.42 2.77 7.29
CA THR A 57 9.63 2.96 8.51
C THR A 57 9.96 2.00 9.65
N ALA A 58 10.40 0.77 9.37
CA ALA A 58 10.63 -0.18 10.46
C ALA A 58 11.97 0.10 11.17
N PRO A 59 12.03 -0.01 12.52
CA PRO A 59 13.19 0.38 13.31
C PRO A 59 14.39 -0.58 13.20
N MET A 60 14.26 -1.64 12.42
CA MET A 60 15.29 -2.65 12.22
C MET A 60 15.27 -3.19 10.80
N SER A 61 16.47 -3.51 10.30
CA SER A 61 16.60 -4.24 9.04
C SER A 61 16.41 -5.74 9.24
N LEU A 62 15.87 -6.39 8.22
CA LEU A 62 15.77 -7.84 8.09
C LEU A 62 16.48 -8.35 6.81
N LEU A 63 17.41 -7.56 6.25
CA LEU A 63 18.12 -7.89 5.01
C LEU A 63 19.07 -9.08 5.19
N THR A 64 19.80 -9.11 6.31
CA THR A 64 20.83 -10.13 6.58
C THR A 64 20.47 -11.02 7.78
N TYR A 65 21.15 -12.15 7.90
CA TYR A 65 21.00 -13.04 9.05
C TYR A 65 21.32 -12.35 10.37
N ASP A 66 22.44 -11.62 10.43
CA ASP A 66 22.92 -10.97 11.65
C ASP A 66 21.95 -9.88 12.13
N GLU A 67 21.32 -9.17 11.20
CA GLU A 67 20.27 -8.19 11.51
C GLU A 67 18.95 -8.86 11.92
N THR A 68 18.58 -9.97 11.27
CA THR A 68 17.33 -10.70 11.53
C THR A 68 17.36 -11.46 12.87
N ARG A 69 18.47 -12.12 13.18
CA ARG A 69 18.59 -13.11 14.26
C ARG A 69 18.22 -12.60 15.66
N PRO A 70 18.50 -11.35 16.06
CA PRO A 70 18.03 -10.78 17.33
C PRO A 70 16.50 -10.71 17.45
N TRP A 71 15.80 -10.56 16.32
CA TRP A 71 14.35 -10.36 16.27
C TRP A 71 13.56 -11.65 16.10
N ALA A 72 14.21 -12.81 15.99
CA ALA A 72 13.59 -14.10 15.72
C ALA A 72 12.35 -14.40 16.60
N LYS A 73 12.42 -14.12 17.90
CA LYS A 73 11.27 -14.31 18.82
C LYS A 73 10.13 -13.32 18.57
N SER A 74 10.46 -12.07 18.25
CA SER A 74 9.47 -11.05 17.92
C SER A 74 8.79 -11.38 16.60
N ILE A 75 9.56 -11.72 15.56
CA ILE A 75 9.05 -12.18 14.26
C ILE A 75 8.05 -13.32 14.47
N ARG A 76 8.46 -14.38 15.19
CA ARG A 76 7.57 -15.51 15.51
C ARG A 76 6.23 -15.06 16.11
N ARG A 77 6.30 -14.17 17.09
CA ARG A 77 5.12 -13.71 17.82
C ARG A 77 4.18 -12.94 16.90
N VAL A 78 4.69 -11.91 16.22
CA VAL A 78 3.86 -11.01 15.42
C VAL A 78 3.27 -11.69 14.19
N THR A 79 4.00 -12.62 13.56
CA THR A 79 3.48 -13.39 12.42
C THR A 79 2.47 -14.45 12.86
N SER A 80 2.69 -15.12 13.99
CA SER A 80 1.71 -16.08 14.54
C SER A 80 0.42 -15.39 15.02
N GLU A 81 0.54 -14.16 15.53
CA GLU A 81 -0.61 -13.32 15.92
C GLU A 81 -1.27 -12.63 14.70
N ARG A 82 -0.70 -12.77 13.49
CA ARG A 82 -1.13 -12.08 12.26
C ARG A 82 -1.27 -10.56 12.43
N THR A 83 -0.41 -9.99 13.28
CA THR A 83 -0.29 -8.52 13.47
C THR A 83 0.73 -7.90 12.53
N MET A 84 1.64 -8.71 11.99
CA MET A 84 2.60 -8.35 10.96
C MET A 84 2.79 -9.50 9.96
N PRO A 85 2.97 -9.21 8.67
CA PRO A 85 2.78 -7.90 8.07
C PRO A 85 1.30 -7.45 8.21
N PRO A 86 1.04 -6.15 8.34
CA PRO A 86 -0.28 -5.63 8.62
C PRO A 86 -1.15 -5.77 7.39
N TRP A 87 -2.18 -6.60 7.50
CA TRP A 87 -3.18 -6.78 6.46
C TRP A 87 -4.47 -7.27 7.11
N PHE A 88 -5.56 -6.54 6.87
CA PHE A 88 -6.79 -6.75 7.62
C PHE A 88 -7.99 -7.04 6.72
N ALA A 89 -7.79 -7.17 5.41
CA ALA A 89 -8.85 -7.63 4.52
C ALA A 89 -9.16 -9.11 4.81
N ASN A 90 -10.45 -9.42 4.87
CA ASN A 90 -10.93 -10.79 4.95
C ASN A 90 -10.68 -11.51 3.60
N PRO A 91 -9.88 -12.60 3.58
CA PRO A 91 -9.56 -13.30 2.34
C PRO A 91 -10.76 -14.01 1.70
N GLU A 92 -11.91 -14.11 2.38
CA GLU A 92 -13.16 -14.62 1.78
C GLU A 92 -13.82 -13.60 0.83
N HIS A 93 -13.35 -12.34 0.82
CA HIS A 93 -13.97 -11.23 0.09
C HIS A 93 -12.93 -10.39 -0.66
N GLY A 94 -13.06 -10.37 -1.98
CA GLY A 94 -12.16 -9.60 -2.85
C GLY A 94 -10.82 -10.30 -3.10
N GLU A 95 -10.09 -9.76 -4.07
CA GLU A 95 -8.69 -10.10 -4.33
C GLU A 95 -7.99 -8.76 -4.55
N PHE A 96 -6.87 -8.56 -3.87
CA PHE A 96 -6.19 -7.27 -3.81
C PHE A 96 -4.74 -7.41 -4.26
N VAL A 97 -4.22 -6.34 -4.86
CA VAL A 97 -2.82 -6.26 -5.30
C VAL A 97 -1.92 -6.07 -4.08
N GLU A 98 -0.72 -6.64 -4.13
CA GLU A 98 0.31 -6.48 -3.08
C GLU A 98 -0.11 -6.92 -1.67
N ASP A 99 -0.96 -7.96 -1.53
CA ASP A 99 -1.28 -8.56 -0.22
C ASP A 99 0.00 -9.15 0.41
N PRO A 100 0.53 -8.57 1.51
CA PRO A 100 1.78 -9.04 2.11
C PRO A 100 1.55 -10.24 3.05
N SER A 101 0.32 -10.74 3.18
CA SER A 101 -0.05 -11.76 4.15
C SER A 101 0.77 -13.03 3.98
N LEU A 102 1.29 -13.52 5.10
CA LEU A 102 1.95 -14.81 5.14
C LEU A 102 0.93 -15.94 5.11
N THR A 103 1.20 -16.95 4.29
CA THR A 103 0.51 -18.23 4.29
C THR A 103 0.76 -18.98 5.60
N ASP A 104 -0.13 -19.91 5.96
CA ASP A 104 0.05 -20.74 7.15
C ASP A 104 1.37 -21.54 7.11
N ALA A 105 1.79 -21.99 5.93
CA ALA A 105 3.04 -22.72 5.73
C ALA A 105 4.29 -21.84 5.97
N GLU A 106 4.24 -20.57 5.55
CA GLU A 106 5.32 -19.62 5.82
C GLU A 106 5.39 -19.27 7.31
N ILE A 107 4.24 -19.05 7.95
CA ILE A 107 4.17 -18.83 9.40
C ILE A 107 4.72 -20.05 10.16
N GLU A 108 4.37 -21.27 9.74
CA GLU A 108 4.91 -22.50 10.32
C GLU A 108 6.43 -22.61 10.11
N THR A 109 6.92 -22.24 8.92
CA THR A 109 8.36 -22.22 8.61
C THR A 109 9.12 -21.26 9.51
N LEU A 110 8.61 -20.03 9.72
CA LEU A 110 9.17 -19.07 10.67
C LEU A 110 9.15 -19.59 12.11
N ASN A 111 8.05 -20.23 12.51
CA ASN A 111 7.91 -20.85 13.83
C ASN A 111 8.96 -21.95 14.06
N ASN A 112 9.13 -22.84 13.08
CA ASN A 112 10.06 -23.96 13.13
C ASN A 112 11.51 -23.49 13.18
N TRP A 113 11.89 -22.50 12.36
CA TRP A 113 13.21 -21.88 12.41
C TRP A 113 13.54 -21.34 13.80
N VAL A 114 12.59 -20.62 14.42
CA VAL A 114 12.78 -20.04 15.76
C VAL A 114 12.85 -21.13 16.83
N ALA A 115 12.03 -22.19 16.72
CA ALA A 115 12.04 -23.34 17.62
C ALA A 115 13.37 -24.11 17.55
N ALA A 116 13.98 -24.20 16.37
CA ALA A 116 15.29 -24.81 16.13
C ALA A 116 16.48 -23.94 16.61
N GLY A 117 16.22 -22.77 17.22
CA GLY A 117 17.26 -21.85 17.70
C GLY A 117 17.71 -20.82 16.66
N ALA A 118 16.94 -20.65 15.59
CA ALA A 118 17.18 -19.73 14.48
C ALA A 118 18.56 -19.95 13.82
N PRO A 119 18.83 -21.16 13.29
CA PRO A 119 20.09 -21.47 12.63
C PRO A 119 20.27 -20.66 11.33
N ALA A 120 21.50 -20.23 11.06
CA ALA A 120 21.84 -19.48 9.84
C ALA A 120 21.69 -20.33 8.57
N GLY A 121 22.13 -21.59 8.63
CA GLY A 121 22.37 -22.41 7.44
C GLY A 121 23.67 -22.01 6.74
N ASP A 122 23.79 -22.40 5.47
CA ASP A 122 24.89 -21.95 4.62
C ASP A 122 24.55 -20.58 4.03
N LEU A 123 25.12 -19.52 4.61
CA LEU A 123 24.87 -18.14 4.15
C LEU A 123 25.36 -17.88 2.72
N SER A 124 26.21 -18.74 2.14
CA SER A 124 26.59 -18.64 0.72
C SER A 124 25.46 -19.08 -0.23
N GLN A 125 24.45 -19.77 0.28
CA GLN A 125 23.25 -20.18 -0.44
C GLN A 125 22.05 -19.27 -0.18
N ALA A 126 22.22 -18.22 0.64
CA ALA A 126 21.16 -17.26 0.87
C ALA A 126 20.81 -16.53 -0.45
N PRO A 127 19.53 -16.19 -0.70
CA PRO A 127 19.17 -15.35 -1.81
C PRO A 127 19.90 -14.00 -1.69
N GLU A 128 20.30 -13.45 -2.83
CA GLU A 128 20.83 -12.09 -2.85
C GLU A 128 19.75 -11.14 -2.32
N PRO A 129 20.07 -10.25 -1.36
CA PRO A 129 19.11 -9.28 -0.86
C PRO A 129 18.56 -8.43 -2.00
N PRO A 130 17.26 -8.11 -2.00
CA PRO A 130 16.66 -7.29 -3.05
C PRO A 130 17.39 -5.95 -3.16
N THR A 131 17.73 -5.56 -4.38
CA THR A 131 18.28 -4.24 -4.66
C THR A 131 17.14 -3.25 -4.86
N PHE A 132 17.35 -2.03 -4.37
CA PHE A 132 16.40 -0.92 -4.52
C PHE A 132 17.14 0.17 -5.28
N ASP A 133 17.16 0.01 -6.60
CA ASP A 133 18.01 0.79 -7.53
C ASP A 133 17.59 2.27 -7.63
N SER A 134 16.39 2.58 -7.15
CA SER A 134 15.85 3.93 -7.06
C SER A 134 15.14 4.10 -5.73
N HIS A 135 15.16 5.33 -5.21
CA HIS A 135 14.31 5.67 -4.06
C HIS A 135 12.82 5.67 -4.46
N TRP A 136 12.54 5.99 -5.73
CA TRP A 136 11.23 5.89 -6.37
C TRP A 136 11.00 4.49 -6.95
N LYS A 137 10.05 3.74 -6.38
CA LYS A 137 9.67 2.39 -6.82
C LYS A 137 9.07 2.37 -8.22
N LEU A 138 8.41 3.45 -8.64
CA LEU A 138 7.77 3.53 -9.96
C LEU A 138 8.68 4.08 -11.07
N GLY A 139 9.97 4.27 -10.79
CA GLY A 139 10.93 4.94 -11.68
C GLY A 139 11.05 6.44 -11.39
N GLU A 140 11.78 7.21 -12.20
CA GLU A 140 11.89 8.66 -11.96
C GLU A 140 10.54 9.37 -12.24
N PRO A 141 10.02 10.21 -11.33
CA PRO A 141 8.82 11.00 -11.56
C PRO A 141 9.00 12.07 -12.64
N ASP A 142 7.88 12.45 -13.27
CA ASP A 142 7.88 13.56 -14.22
C ASP A 142 8.06 14.91 -13.51
N VAL A 143 7.49 15.05 -12.30
CA VAL A 143 7.64 16.23 -11.44
C VAL A 143 7.75 15.79 -9.99
N ILE A 144 8.71 16.37 -9.27
CA ILE A 144 8.88 16.20 -7.83
C ILE A 144 8.41 17.46 -7.12
N TYR A 145 7.49 17.28 -6.17
CA TYR A 145 6.96 18.31 -5.28
C TYR A 145 7.62 18.15 -3.92
N THR A 146 8.14 19.24 -3.35
CA THR A 146 8.84 19.22 -2.07
C THR A 146 8.10 20.10 -1.08
N ALA A 147 7.73 19.54 0.07
CA ALA A 147 7.11 20.30 1.14
C ALA A 147 8.09 21.33 1.72
N PRO A 148 7.58 22.47 2.25
CA PRO A 148 8.35 23.30 3.16
C PRO A 148 8.87 22.47 4.33
N GLU A 149 10.09 22.75 4.80
CA GLU A 149 10.64 22.10 5.98
C GLU A 149 9.74 22.33 7.20
N PHE A 150 9.47 21.26 7.94
CA PHE A 150 8.76 21.33 9.21
C PHE A 150 9.55 20.62 10.31
N HIS A 151 9.85 21.35 11.39
CA HIS A 151 10.56 20.77 12.53
C HIS A 151 9.56 20.12 13.50
N VAL A 152 9.67 18.80 13.66
CA VAL A 152 8.93 18.03 14.65
C VAL A 152 9.77 17.96 15.93
N SER A 153 9.35 18.69 16.97
CA SER A 153 10.06 18.74 18.24
C SER A 153 10.01 17.40 19.01
N ASP A 154 10.98 17.21 19.91
CA ASP A 154 11.09 16.05 20.81
C ASP A 154 9.82 15.78 21.64
N ASP A 155 9.07 16.82 22.00
CA ASP A 155 7.87 16.76 22.86
C ASP A 155 6.57 16.46 22.09
N ILE A 156 6.60 16.50 20.75
CA ILE A 156 5.44 16.14 19.93
C ILE A 156 5.22 14.62 20.01
N GLU A 157 4.03 14.25 20.46
CA GLU A 157 3.49 12.89 20.37
C GLU A 157 2.51 12.75 19.21
N ASP A 158 1.61 13.72 19.01
CA ASP A 158 0.56 13.70 17.99
C ASP A 158 0.29 15.13 17.49
N HIS A 159 0.47 15.41 16.19
CA HIS A 159 0.31 16.75 15.61
C HIS A 159 -0.14 16.71 14.14
N TYR A 160 -1.08 17.58 13.78
CA TYR A 160 -1.50 17.78 12.39
C TYR A 160 -0.99 19.13 11.88
N GLU A 161 -0.35 19.11 10.71
CA GLU A 161 0.13 20.31 10.03
C GLU A 161 -0.34 20.36 8.59
N TRP A 162 -0.80 21.53 8.15
CA TRP A 162 -1.10 21.78 6.75
C TRP A 162 0.04 22.59 6.13
N LEU A 163 0.64 22.05 5.09
CA LEU A 163 1.72 22.66 4.34
C LEU A 163 1.23 23.01 2.94
N GLN A 164 1.45 24.25 2.50
CA GLN A 164 1.27 24.63 1.11
C GLN A 164 2.54 24.28 0.35
N VAL A 165 2.39 23.54 -0.74
CA VAL A 165 3.50 23.03 -1.55
C VAL A 165 3.52 23.80 -2.87
N ASP A 166 4.71 24.22 -3.27
CA ASP A 166 4.89 24.93 -4.55
C ASP A 166 4.55 23.99 -5.72
N ASN A 167 3.66 24.44 -6.59
CA ASN A 167 3.30 23.71 -7.79
C ASN A 167 3.94 24.37 -9.02
N PRO A 168 4.95 23.73 -9.66
CA PRO A 168 5.63 24.30 -10.81
C PRO A 168 4.84 24.14 -12.13
N VAL A 169 3.68 23.47 -12.09
CA VAL A 169 2.87 23.16 -13.27
C VAL A 169 1.72 24.17 -13.42
N ASP A 170 1.71 24.90 -14.54
CA ASP A 170 0.73 25.93 -14.88
C ASP A 170 -0.33 25.46 -15.92
N GLU A 171 -0.18 24.24 -16.43
CA GLU A 171 -1.09 23.59 -17.39
C GLU A 171 -1.90 22.44 -16.76
N GLU A 172 -2.96 22.02 -17.46
CA GLU A 172 -3.73 20.85 -17.05
C GLU A 172 -2.90 19.57 -17.25
N ARG A 173 -2.87 18.70 -16.25
CA ARG A 173 -2.19 17.41 -16.32
C ARG A 173 -3.09 16.26 -15.85
N TRP A 174 -2.71 15.05 -16.22
CA TRP A 174 -3.46 13.84 -15.91
C TRP A 174 -2.55 12.87 -15.16
N ILE A 175 -2.75 12.75 -13.85
CA ILE A 175 -1.93 11.93 -12.96
C ILE A 175 -2.24 10.46 -13.22
N ARG A 176 -1.21 9.66 -13.55
CA ARG A 176 -1.31 8.21 -13.72
C ARG A 176 -0.76 7.43 -12.53
N ALA A 177 0.13 8.04 -11.75
CA ALA A 177 0.63 7.46 -10.51
C ALA A 177 1.15 8.55 -9.55
N ILE A 178 1.20 8.19 -8.27
CA ILE A 178 1.67 9.03 -7.16
C ILE A 178 2.60 8.19 -6.29
N GLU A 179 3.77 8.72 -5.99
CA GLU A 179 4.67 8.14 -4.99
C GLU A 179 5.10 9.24 -4.02
N ILE A 180 5.17 8.92 -2.72
CA ILE A 180 5.45 9.88 -1.66
C ILE A 180 6.54 9.32 -0.75
N HIS A 181 7.48 10.18 -0.37
CA HIS A 181 8.56 9.87 0.54
C HIS A 181 8.61 10.89 1.69
N PRO A 182 8.30 10.46 2.92
CA PRO A 182 8.53 11.26 4.11
C PRO A 182 9.99 11.65 4.28
N GLY A 183 10.25 12.90 4.66
CA GLY A 183 11.61 13.34 5.01
C GLY A 183 12.01 12.92 6.42
N PHE A 184 11.02 12.72 7.31
CA PHE A 184 11.19 12.21 8.67
C PHE A 184 10.25 11.03 8.92
N VAL A 185 10.57 9.89 8.31
CA VAL A 185 9.73 8.68 8.27
C VAL A 185 9.41 8.10 9.66
N GLU A 186 10.24 8.38 10.67
CA GLU A 186 10.01 7.96 12.05
C GLU A 186 8.89 8.73 12.75
N ALA A 187 8.52 9.90 12.23
CA ALA A 187 7.48 10.75 12.81
C ALA A 187 6.24 10.90 11.93
N VAL A 188 6.34 10.79 10.61
CA VAL A 188 5.17 10.88 9.72
C VAL A 188 4.32 9.62 9.87
N HIS A 189 3.12 9.78 10.42
CA HIS A 189 2.13 8.71 10.55
C HIS A 189 1.28 8.58 9.28
N HIS A 190 0.86 9.69 8.70
CA HIS A 190 0.40 9.73 7.32
C HIS A 190 0.55 11.12 6.71
N GLN A 191 0.53 11.17 5.39
CA GLN A 191 0.47 12.40 4.60
C GLN A 191 -0.68 12.30 3.61
N LEU A 192 -1.51 13.33 3.52
CA LEU A 192 -2.62 13.41 2.55
C LEU A 192 -2.40 14.59 1.60
N THR A 193 -2.54 14.36 0.31
CA THR A 193 -2.38 15.38 -0.73
C THR A 193 -3.74 15.87 -1.21
N TYR A 194 -3.90 17.19 -1.27
CA TYR A 194 -5.07 17.85 -1.79
C TYR A 194 -4.71 18.87 -2.87
N LEU A 195 -5.47 18.89 -3.96
CA LEU A 195 -5.53 20.02 -4.89
C LEU A 195 -6.66 20.95 -4.46
N ALA A 196 -6.42 22.24 -4.62
CA ALA A 196 -7.41 23.29 -4.39
C ALA A 196 -7.38 24.29 -5.55
N PRO A 197 -8.41 25.15 -5.67
CA PRO A 197 -8.41 26.24 -6.64
C PRO A 197 -7.17 27.14 -6.51
N PRO A 198 -6.83 27.89 -7.58
CA PRO A 198 -5.86 28.97 -7.47
C PRO A 198 -6.24 29.92 -6.33
N ASP A 199 -5.23 30.46 -5.64
CA ASP A 199 -5.39 31.39 -4.50
C ASP A 199 -5.97 30.80 -3.20
N ALA A 200 -6.19 29.47 -3.14
CA ALA A 200 -6.52 28.81 -1.89
C ALA A 200 -5.39 29.01 -0.86
N THR A 201 -5.75 29.12 0.42
CA THR A 201 -4.80 29.38 1.52
C THR A 201 -4.93 28.34 2.62
N ILE A 202 -3.87 28.18 3.42
CA ILE A 202 -3.89 27.31 4.62
C ILE A 202 -5.04 27.68 5.56
N ALA A 203 -5.29 28.98 5.78
CA ALA A 203 -6.39 29.43 6.63
C ALA A 203 -7.76 29.02 6.08
N GLY A 204 -7.88 28.97 4.75
CA GLY A 204 -9.05 28.46 4.06
C GLY A 204 -9.25 26.97 4.32
N VAL A 205 -8.24 26.12 4.07
CA VAL A 205 -8.40 24.65 4.19
C VAL A 205 -8.61 24.21 5.63
N ARG A 206 -8.11 24.96 6.61
CA ARG A 206 -8.39 24.76 8.04
C ARG A 206 -9.77 25.27 8.48
N SER A 207 -10.50 25.98 7.62
CA SER A 207 -11.80 26.55 7.97
C SER A 207 -12.86 25.47 8.09
N THR A 208 -13.56 25.45 9.22
CA THR A 208 -14.71 24.56 9.46
C THR A 208 -15.96 24.96 8.67
N THR A 209 -15.89 25.99 7.83
CA THR A 209 -17.02 26.46 7.02
C THR A 209 -17.24 25.64 5.75
N GLY A 210 -16.31 24.73 5.41
CA GLY A 210 -16.51 23.73 4.35
C GLY A 210 -16.66 24.29 2.94
N THR A 211 -16.08 25.45 2.64
CA THR A 211 -16.29 26.18 1.38
C THR A 211 -15.24 25.92 0.31
N LEU A 212 -14.17 25.17 0.62
CA LEU A 212 -13.12 24.86 -0.33
C LEU A 212 -13.37 23.53 -1.01
N ASP A 213 -13.37 23.58 -2.35
CA ASP A 213 -13.41 22.42 -3.22
C ASP A 213 -12.03 21.75 -3.23
N LEU A 214 -11.80 20.87 -2.25
CA LEU A 214 -10.58 20.10 -2.13
C LEU A 214 -10.73 18.78 -2.87
N THR A 215 -9.85 18.56 -3.85
CA THR A 215 -9.71 17.25 -4.51
C THR A 215 -8.64 16.46 -3.78
N PHE A 216 -9.02 15.35 -3.15
CA PHE A 216 -8.06 14.40 -2.60
C PHE A 216 -7.34 13.68 -3.74
N VAL A 217 -6.00 13.75 -3.74
CA VAL A 217 -5.17 13.16 -4.80
C VAL A 217 -4.70 11.76 -4.43
N GLY A 218 -4.35 11.58 -3.16
CA GLY A 218 -3.72 10.38 -2.64
C GLY A 218 -3.02 10.70 -1.34
N GLY A 219 -2.41 9.68 -0.74
CA GLY A 219 -1.67 9.84 0.49
C GLY A 219 -0.67 8.73 0.70
N TRP A 220 0.07 8.86 1.79
CA TRP A 220 1.05 7.88 2.23
C TRP A 220 0.84 7.57 3.70
N GLY A 221 1.05 6.31 4.06
CA GLY A 221 1.18 5.84 5.44
C GLY A 221 2.13 4.65 5.49
N PRO A 222 2.59 4.25 6.69
CA PRO A 222 3.38 3.04 6.89
C PRO A 222 2.76 1.83 6.20
N GLY A 223 3.54 1.14 5.36
CA GLY A 223 3.10 -0.06 4.65
C GLY A 223 2.25 0.18 3.39
N VAL A 224 1.89 1.42 3.07
CA VAL A 224 1.11 1.74 1.85
C VAL A 224 2.04 1.71 0.62
N ALA A 225 1.63 0.99 -0.42
CA ALA A 225 2.32 0.98 -1.71
C ALA A 225 2.08 2.29 -2.49
N PRO A 226 2.97 2.67 -3.43
CA PRO A 226 2.70 3.77 -4.35
C PRO A 226 1.37 3.56 -5.09
N LEU A 227 0.60 4.63 -5.26
CA LEU A 227 -0.67 4.58 -5.98
C LEU A 227 -0.38 4.62 -7.49
N GLN A 228 -0.69 3.53 -8.19
CA GLN A 228 -0.63 3.47 -9.64
C GLN A 228 -2.02 3.15 -10.19
N PHE A 229 -2.57 4.05 -11.00
CA PHE A 229 -3.85 3.80 -11.65
C PHE A 229 -3.70 2.75 -12.75
N ALA A 230 -4.79 2.01 -13.01
CA ALA A 230 -4.88 1.06 -14.11
C ALA A 230 -4.59 1.74 -15.46
N GLU A 231 -4.17 0.96 -16.46
CA GLU A 231 -3.94 1.48 -17.81
C GLU A 231 -5.17 2.23 -18.33
N GLY A 232 -4.95 3.38 -18.97
CA GLY A 232 -6.03 4.26 -19.46
C GLY A 232 -6.82 5.00 -18.38
N HIS A 233 -6.43 4.90 -17.10
CA HIS A 233 -7.05 5.61 -15.98
C HIS A 233 -6.11 6.69 -15.44
N GLY A 234 -6.68 7.81 -14.96
CA GLY A 234 -5.89 8.83 -14.28
C GLY A 234 -6.73 9.94 -13.67
N MET A 235 -6.15 10.65 -12.73
CA MET A 235 -6.80 11.76 -12.04
C MET A 235 -6.50 13.10 -12.73
N ARG A 236 -7.49 13.98 -12.79
CA ARG A 236 -7.30 15.33 -13.33
C ARG A 236 -6.57 16.23 -12.34
N MET A 237 -5.53 16.91 -12.81
CA MET A 237 -4.90 18.04 -12.11
C MET A 237 -5.17 19.32 -12.90
N PRO A 238 -6.09 20.19 -12.43
CA PRO A 238 -6.36 21.46 -13.09
C PRO A 238 -5.11 22.37 -13.15
N PRO A 239 -5.05 23.29 -14.14
CA PRO A 239 -3.96 24.24 -14.25
C PRO A 239 -3.92 25.18 -13.05
N ASN A 240 -2.72 25.52 -12.58
CA ASN A 240 -2.49 26.44 -11.45
C ASN A 240 -3.17 26.01 -10.15
N SER A 241 -3.48 24.73 -9.97
CA SER A 241 -3.99 24.22 -8.70
C SER A 241 -3.00 24.49 -7.57
N THR A 242 -3.53 24.94 -6.43
CA THR A 242 -2.76 25.01 -5.19
C THR A 242 -2.64 23.61 -4.61
N LEU A 243 -1.44 23.18 -4.26
CA LEU A 243 -1.19 21.87 -3.67
C LEU A 243 -1.01 21.99 -2.16
N PHE A 244 -1.69 21.15 -1.39
CA PHE A 244 -1.55 21.07 0.06
C PHE A 244 -1.20 19.67 0.50
N PHE A 245 -0.25 19.56 1.41
CA PHE A 245 -0.03 18.36 2.20
C PHE A 245 -0.64 18.55 3.59
N GLN A 246 -1.52 17.65 4.01
CA GLN A 246 -1.86 17.48 5.41
C GLN A 246 -0.95 16.40 5.99
N MET A 247 -0.02 16.83 6.82
CA MET A 247 0.89 15.98 7.57
C MET A 247 0.25 15.60 8.90
N HIS A 248 0.23 14.30 9.21
CA HIS A 248 -0.04 13.80 10.55
C HIS A 248 1.26 13.20 11.11
N TYR A 249 1.79 13.83 12.14
CA TYR A 249 2.97 13.36 12.85
C TYR A 249 2.57 12.61 14.11
N HIS A 250 3.03 11.38 14.27
CA HIS A 250 2.90 10.60 15.49
C HIS A 250 4.21 9.89 15.82
N LYS A 251 4.75 10.12 17.02
CA LYS A 251 5.97 9.44 17.50
C LYS A 251 5.97 9.29 19.01
N THR A 252 6.82 8.39 19.51
CA THR A 252 7.13 8.37 20.95
C THR A 252 7.92 9.64 21.31
N PRO A 253 7.42 10.51 22.22
CA PRO A 253 8.12 11.72 22.59
C PRO A 253 9.31 11.41 23.53
N GLY A 254 10.37 12.23 23.44
CA GLY A 254 11.54 12.09 24.30
C GLY A 254 12.79 12.77 23.76
N PRO A 255 13.85 12.91 24.59
CA PRO A 255 15.09 13.56 24.18
C PRO A 255 15.73 12.89 22.96
N GLY A 256 16.02 13.68 21.92
CA GLY A 256 16.64 13.23 20.68
C GLY A 256 15.68 12.52 19.71
N THR A 257 14.37 12.62 19.92
CA THR A 257 13.35 12.04 19.03
C THR A 257 12.80 13.01 17.99
N GLY A 258 13.18 14.28 18.07
CA GLY A 258 12.80 15.32 17.12
C GLY A 258 13.69 15.35 15.89
N GLY A 259 13.17 15.96 14.83
CA GLY A 259 13.79 15.95 13.51
C GLY A 259 13.10 16.94 12.58
N THR A 260 13.60 17.06 11.37
CA THR A 260 13.00 17.90 10.33
C THR A 260 12.39 17.01 9.27
N ASP A 261 11.09 17.17 9.05
CA ASP A 261 10.43 16.59 7.89
C ASP A 261 10.54 17.54 6.70
N GLN A 262 10.78 16.95 5.53
CA GLN A 262 10.68 17.61 4.25
C GLN A 262 10.13 16.61 3.23
N THR A 263 8.89 16.18 3.46
CA THR A 263 8.22 15.18 2.62
C THR A 263 8.21 15.59 1.15
N THR A 264 8.52 14.64 0.27
CA THR A 264 8.48 14.81 -1.20
C THR A 264 7.42 13.92 -1.83
N MET A 265 6.83 14.38 -2.94
CA MET A 265 5.88 13.61 -3.74
C MET A 265 6.29 13.65 -5.21
N GLY A 266 6.43 12.47 -5.82
CA GLY A 266 6.60 12.28 -7.24
C GLY A 266 5.24 12.10 -7.91
N LEU A 267 4.95 12.91 -8.92
CA LEU A 267 3.81 12.71 -9.81
C LEU A 267 4.27 12.22 -11.17
N TYR A 268 3.54 11.22 -11.67
CA TYR A 268 3.70 10.66 -12.99
C TYR A 268 2.45 11.00 -13.80
N PHE A 269 2.62 11.45 -15.03
CA PHE A 269 1.51 11.94 -15.85
C PHE A 269 1.34 11.11 -17.12
N HIS A 270 0.12 11.14 -17.66
CA HIS A 270 -0.15 10.82 -19.05
C HIS A 270 0.20 12.01 -19.94
N ASP A 271 0.62 11.75 -21.18
CA ASP A 271 0.84 12.77 -22.20
C ASP A 271 -0.47 13.40 -22.69
N GLU A 272 -1.54 12.59 -22.73
CA GLU A 272 -2.89 12.99 -23.15
C GLU A 272 -3.92 12.65 -22.07
N LYS A 273 -5.15 13.16 -22.24
CA LYS A 273 -6.25 12.82 -21.33
C LYS A 273 -6.49 11.30 -21.35
N PRO A 274 -6.55 10.63 -20.17
CA PRO A 274 -6.87 9.21 -20.07
C PRO A 274 -8.30 8.92 -20.53
N GLU A 275 -8.54 7.67 -20.94
CA GLU A 275 -9.88 7.20 -21.32
C GLU A 275 -10.86 7.37 -20.15
N ASN A 276 -10.41 7.05 -18.94
CA ASN A 276 -11.21 7.08 -17.72
C ASN A 276 -10.61 8.07 -16.71
N VAL A 277 -11.40 9.04 -16.28
CA VAL A 277 -11.01 9.97 -15.22
C VAL A 277 -11.36 9.37 -13.87
N VAL A 278 -10.36 9.22 -13.00
CA VAL A 278 -10.51 8.68 -11.66
C VAL A 278 -10.86 9.80 -10.70
N GLU A 279 -11.83 9.54 -9.82
CA GLU A 279 -12.22 10.44 -8.75
C GLU A 279 -12.37 9.66 -7.44
N THR A 280 -11.94 10.27 -6.34
CA THR A 280 -12.18 9.72 -4.99
C THR A 280 -13.57 10.12 -4.51
N ARG A 281 -14.26 9.19 -3.83
CA ARG A 281 -15.53 9.44 -3.16
C ARG A 281 -15.44 9.14 -1.67
N TRP A 282 -15.82 10.13 -0.86
CA TRP A 282 -15.88 10.01 0.59
C TRP A 282 -17.26 9.54 1.01
N LEU A 283 -17.34 8.38 1.67
CA LEU A 283 -18.54 7.89 2.33
C LEU A 283 -18.46 8.20 3.82
N VAL A 284 -18.96 9.36 4.22
CA VAL A 284 -18.87 9.85 5.60
C VAL A 284 -20.28 9.88 6.20
N ASP A 285 -20.40 9.45 7.46
CA ASP A 285 -21.56 9.73 8.30
C ASP A 285 -21.27 10.98 9.14
N PRO A 286 -21.75 12.18 8.73
CA PRO A 286 -21.52 13.41 9.47
C PRO A 286 -22.33 13.48 10.78
N THR A 287 -23.23 12.52 11.01
CA THR A 287 -24.12 12.47 12.18
C THR A 287 -23.67 11.47 13.24
N LEU A 288 -22.52 10.82 13.03
CA LEU A 288 -21.94 9.84 13.93
C LEU A 288 -21.93 10.35 15.38
N ASN A 289 -22.64 9.64 16.26
CA ASN A 289 -22.72 9.96 17.68
C ASN A 289 -22.81 8.66 18.49
N ILE A 290 -21.66 8.20 18.97
CA ILE A 290 -21.53 6.96 19.76
C ILE A 290 -21.95 7.26 21.21
N PRO A 291 -23.05 6.66 21.73
CA PRO A 291 -23.44 6.85 23.11
C PRO A 291 -22.37 6.33 24.09
N ALA A 292 -22.19 7.02 25.22
CA ALA A 292 -21.24 6.58 26.23
C ALA A 292 -21.58 5.18 26.76
N GLY A 293 -20.59 4.28 26.77
CA GLY A 293 -20.76 2.89 27.20
C GLY A 293 -21.36 1.96 26.15
N GLU A 294 -21.75 2.47 24.97
CA GLU A 294 -22.15 1.61 23.87
C GLU A 294 -20.95 0.80 23.40
N SER A 295 -21.11 -0.52 23.43
CA SER A 295 -20.01 -1.44 23.13
C SER A 295 -19.92 -1.75 21.65
N ASP A 296 -21.01 -1.63 20.88
CA ASP A 296 -21.04 -2.06 19.48
C ASP A 296 -21.97 -1.17 18.62
N TYR A 297 -21.55 0.08 18.43
CA TYR A 297 -22.31 1.06 17.65
C TYR A 297 -22.03 0.94 16.15
N HIS A 298 -23.10 0.84 15.35
CA HIS A 298 -23.00 0.76 13.89
C HIS A 298 -23.37 2.10 13.26
N SER A 299 -22.50 2.59 12.38
CA SER A 299 -22.71 3.77 11.52
C SER A 299 -22.47 3.37 10.06
N TRP A 300 -23.16 4.03 9.14
CA TRP A 300 -23.04 3.76 7.72
C TRP A 300 -23.33 5.02 6.90
N SER A 301 -22.81 5.01 5.67
CA SER A 301 -23.12 6.00 4.63
C SER A 301 -23.17 5.29 3.29
N SER A 302 -23.82 5.89 2.30
CA SER A 302 -23.97 5.30 0.97
C SER A 302 -23.94 6.36 -0.12
N TYR A 303 -23.51 5.97 -1.30
CA TYR A 303 -23.57 6.81 -2.50
C TYR A 303 -24.15 6.00 -3.66
N THR A 304 -25.06 6.60 -4.42
CA THR A 304 -25.59 6.02 -5.65
C THR A 304 -24.91 6.69 -6.83
N THR A 305 -24.30 5.88 -7.71
CA THR A 305 -23.66 6.38 -8.92
C THR A 305 -24.74 6.70 -9.97
N GLU A 306 -24.52 7.76 -10.77
CA GLU A 306 -25.45 8.14 -11.85
C GLU A 306 -25.20 7.35 -13.15
N HIS A 307 -24.00 6.77 -13.25
CA HIS A 307 -23.53 5.99 -14.38
C HIS A 307 -22.86 4.71 -13.87
N GLU A 308 -22.54 3.81 -14.80
CA GLU A 308 -21.64 2.69 -14.52
C GLU A 308 -20.33 3.25 -13.93
N ALA A 309 -19.93 2.71 -12.78
CA ALA A 309 -18.74 3.15 -12.07
C ALA A 309 -17.85 1.94 -11.84
N VAL A 310 -16.56 2.15 -12.03
CA VAL A 310 -15.56 1.14 -11.79
C VAL A 310 -14.80 1.49 -10.52
N LEU A 311 -14.82 0.60 -9.55
CA LEU A 311 -14.15 0.77 -8.26
C LEU A 311 -12.83 -0.01 -8.26
N PHE A 312 -11.77 0.68 -7.87
CA PHE A 312 -10.39 0.16 -7.82
C PHE A 312 -9.87 0.06 -6.40
N ASP A 313 -10.11 1.12 -5.60
CA ASP A 313 -9.48 1.29 -4.30
C ASP A 313 -10.51 1.49 -3.20
N PHE A 314 -10.28 0.84 -2.07
CA PHE A 314 -11.08 0.99 -0.86
C PHE A 314 -10.17 1.35 0.31
N THR A 315 -10.42 2.49 0.96
CA THR A 315 -9.63 2.96 2.11
C THR A 315 -10.55 3.10 3.32
N PRO A 316 -10.66 2.07 4.17
CA PRO A 316 -11.39 2.19 5.42
C PRO A 316 -10.68 3.18 6.35
N HIS A 317 -11.42 4.08 6.98
CA HIS A 317 -10.86 5.03 7.93
C HIS A 317 -11.82 5.28 9.09
N MET A 318 -11.35 5.03 10.30
CA MET A 318 -12.01 5.32 11.58
C MET A 318 -10.95 5.68 12.62
N HIS A 319 -11.30 6.48 13.63
CA HIS A 319 -10.39 6.79 14.73
C HIS A 319 -10.33 5.63 15.77
N LEU A 320 -9.80 5.91 16.97
CA LEU A 320 -9.49 4.99 18.08
C LEU A 320 -10.65 4.10 18.62
N ARG A 321 -11.86 4.21 18.08
CA ARG A 321 -13.03 3.37 18.42
C ARG A 321 -13.51 2.49 17.28
N GLY A 322 -12.90 2.60 16.10
CA GLY A 322 -13.16 1.71 14.98
C GLY A 322 -12.83 0.26 15.34
N LYS A 323 -13.63 -0.67 14.82
CA LYS A 323 -13.45 -2.11 15.03
C LYS A 323 -13.42 -2.88 13.72
N SER A 324 -14.37 -2.58 12.85
CA SER A 324 -14.51 -3.20 11.55
C SER A 324 -15.21 -2.27 10.56
N MET A 325 -14.96 -2.49 9.28
CA MET A 325 -15.63 -1.77 8.20
C MET A 325 -15.83 -2.70 7.01
N THR A 326 -17.02 -2.64 6.41
CA THR A 326 -17.38 -3.41 5.22
C THR A 326 -17.88 -2.46 4.14
N PHE A 327 -17.36 -2.60 2.93
CA PHE A 327 -17.86 -1.95 1.72
C PHE A 327 -18.74 -2.94 0.96
N THR A 328 -19.95 -2.52 0.58
CA THR A 328 -20.90 -3.37 -0.14
C THR A 328 -21.44 -2.62 -1.36
N ALA A 329 -21.49 -3.29 -2.51
CA ALA A 329 -22.25 -2.84 -3.68
C ALA A 329 -23.67 -3.38 -3.63
N GLU A 330 -24.65 -2.55 -3.98
CA GLU A 330 -26.03 -2.96 -4.28
C GLU A 330 -26.33 -2.62 -5.73
N TYR A 331 -26.69 -3.63 -6.52
CA TYR A 331 -26.91 -3.54 -7.96
C TYR A 331 -28.37 -3.21 -8.29
N PRO A 332 -28.67 -2.69 -9.50
CA PRO A 332 -30.05 -2.36 -9.91
C PRO A 332 -31.03 -3.55 -9.90
N ASP A 333 -30.52 -4.78 -9.97
CA ASP A 333 -31.29 -6.03 -9.90
C ASP A 333 -31.53 -6.52 -8.46
N GLY A 334 -31.03 -5.80 -7.45
CA GLY A 334 -31.11 -6.14 -6.03
C GLY A 334 -30.02 -7.09 -5.53
N ARG A 335 -29.09 -7.53 -6.39
CA ARG A 335 -27.91 -8.29 -5.96
C ARG A 335 -27.04 -7.42 -5.05
N LYS A 336 -26.40 -8.05 -4.06
CA LYS A 336 -25.41 -7.41 -3.18
C LYS A 336 -24.10 -8.16 -3.25
N GLU A 337 -23.00 -7.42 -3.20
CA GLU A 337 -21.63 -7.95 -3.21
C GLU A 337 -20.81 -7.24 -2.14
N VAL A 338 -20.07 -8.01 -1.34
CA VAL A 338 -19.07 -7.47 -0.42
C VAL A 338 -17.81 -7.18 -1.21
N LEU A 339 -17.43 -5.91 -1.28
CA LEU A 339 -16.28 -5.44 -2.06
C LEU A 339 -14.99 -5.49 -1.25
N LEU A 340 -15.09 -5.11 0.03
CA LEU A 340 -14.03 -5.18 1.02
C LEU A 340 -14.67 -5.46 2.37
N ASP A 341 -14.07 -6.36 3.14
CA ASP A 341 -14.42 -6.61 4.53
C ASP A 341 -13.17 -6.54 5.39
N VAL A 342 -13.15 -5.63 6.37
CA VAL A 342 -12.06 -5.45 7.31
C VAL A 342 -12.58 -5.74 8.71
N PRO A 343 -12.53 -7.00 9.18
CA PRO A 343 -13.15 -7.40 10.45
C PRO A 343 -12.36 -6.98 11.70
N ASN A 344 -11.07 -6.68 11.55
CA ASN A 344 -10.18 -6.29 12.65
C ASN A 344 -9.41 -5.01 12.28
N TYR A 345 -10.14 -3.91 12.13
CA TYR A 345 -9.56 -2.60 11.81
C TYR A 345 -8.60 -2.14 12.92
N ASP A 346 -7.42 -1.67 12.52
CA ASP A 346 -6.44 -1.06 13.41
C ASP A 346 -6.15 0.38 12.93
N PHE A 347 -6.40 1.36 13.81
CA PHE A 347 -6.18 2.78 13.51
C PHE A 347 -4.74 3.12 13.12
N ASN A 348 -3.77 2.33 13.60
CA ASN A 348 -2.35 2.55 13.28
C ASN A 348 -2.00 2.13 11.85
N TRP A 349 -2.92 1.44 11.15
CA TRP A 349 -2.73 0.93 9.80
C TRP A 349 -3.86 1.36 8.88
N GLN A 350 -3.72 2.57 8.33
CA GLN A 350 -4.69 3.16 7.39
C GLN A 350 -4.38 2.74 5.96
N LEU A 351 -4.56 1.46 5.67
CA LEU A 351 -4.22 0.85 4.38
C LEU A 351 -5.27 1.15 3.31
N THR A 352 -4.80 1.24 2.06
CA THR A 352 -5.64 1.23 0.86
C THR A 352 -5.60 -0.16 0.24
N TYR A 353 -6.78 -0.69 -0.07
CA TYR A 353 -6.95 -2.00 -0.69
C TYR A 353 -7.32 -1.82 -2.16
N THR A 354 -6.34 -2.05 -3.04
CA THR A 354 -6.51 -1.97 -4.51
C THR A 354 -6.89 -3.34 -5.06
N THR A 355 -7.97 -3.44 -5.82
CA THR A 355 -8.43 -4.73 -6.37
C THR A 355 -7.57 -5.21 -7.54
N THR A 356 -7.37 -6.53 -7.66
CA THR A 356 -6.64 -7.14 -8.80
C THR A 356 -7.36 -6.99 -10.13
N ALA A 357 -8.69 -6.86 -10.07
CA ALA A 357 -9.55 -6.60 -11.22
C ALA A 357 -10.55 -5.49 -10.85
N PRO A 358 -10.91 -4.62 -11.82
CA PRO A 358 -11.90 -3.59 -11.60
C PRO A 358 -13.27 -4.18 -11.21
N ARG A 359 -13.93 -3.58 -10.21
CA ARG A 359 -15.29 -3.96 -9.79
C ARG A 359 -16.30 -3.00 -10.41
N VAL A 360 -17.24 -3.53 -11.18
CA VAL A 360 -18.30 -2.78 -11.90
C VAL A 360 -19.62 -2.90 -11.15
#